data_AF-A0AAP0RU17-F1
#
_entry.id   AF-A0AAP0RU17-F1
#
_cell.length_a   1.000
_cell.length_b   1.000
_cell.length_c   1.000
_cell.angle_alpha   90.00
_cell.angle_beta   90.00
_cell.angle_gamma   90.00
#
_symmetry.space_group_name_H-M   'P 1'
#
loop_
_entity.id
_entity.type
_entity.pdbx_description
1 polymer ?
#
loop_
_entity_poly.entity_id
_entity_poly.type
_entity_poly.pdbx_seq_one_letter_code
_entity_poly.pdbx_strand_id
1 'polypeptide(L)'
;MSSSSAGPSSKQKVGSSQPSDASFKRKRGVFQKDLQHMMYGFGDDPNPLPETVALLEDIVVEYVTDLVHKAQDTASKRGKLLTEDFLFLIRRTRQNLTAAQNFCP
;
A
#
# COMPACT_ATOMS: atom_id res chain seq x y z
N MET A 1 11.06 -55.15 -37.12
CA MET A 1 9.80 -55.22 -36.36
C MET A 1 10.17 -54.92 -34.92
N SER A 2 9.90 -53.81 -34.25
CA SER A 2 8.92 -52.72 -34.37
C SER A 2 9.45 -51.60 -33.45
N SER A 3 9.79 -50.41 -33.96
CA SER A 3 9.04 -49.13 -33.81
C SER A 3 9.04 -48.44 -32.42
N SER A 4 9.50 -47.17 -32.42
CA SER A 4 8.99 -46.02 -31.64
C SER A 4 9.33 -45.94 -30.12
N SER A 5 9.42 -44.80 -29.42
CA SER A 5 9.82 -43.38 -29.57
C SER A 5 9.29 -42.66 -28.29
N ALA A 6 9.92 -41.54 -27.87
CA ALA A 6 9.50 -40.58 -26.81
C ALA A 6 9.76 -41.02 -25.35
N GLY A 7 10.19 -40.20 -24.39
CA GLY A 7 10.41 -38.76 -24.21
C GLY A 7 10.43 -38.49 -22.67
N PRO A 8 11.08 -37.45 -22.13
CA PRO A 8 11.24 -37.29 -20.69
C PRO A 8 9.97 -36.69 -20.04
N SER A 9 9.44 -37.34 -19.00
CA SER A 9 8.24 -36.86 -18.31
C SER A 9 8.59 -35.83 -17.23
N SER A 10 8.41 -34.56 -17.57
CA SER A 10 8.40 -33.40 -16.69
C SER A 10 7.40 -33.58 -15.55
N LYS A 11 7.88 -33.72 -14.31
CA LYS A 11 7.02 -33.73 -13.12
C LYS A 11 6.76 -32.28 -12.69
N GLN A 12 5.65 -31.74 -13.18
CA GLN A 12 5.11 -30.43 -12.84
C GLN A 12 4.74 -30.39 -11.35
N LYS A 13 5.55 -29.70 -10.53
CA LYS A 13 5.20 -29.40 -9.14
C LYS A 13 4.28 -28.18 -9.14
N VAL A 14 2.98 -28.44 -9.07
CA VAL A 14 1.95 -27.42 -8.77
C VAL A 14 2.24 -26.90 -7.37
N GLY A 15 2.91 -25.75 -7.31
CA GLY A 15 3.12 -24.99 -6.08
C GLY A 15 1.83 -24.23 -5.76
N SER A 16 1.16 -24.67 -4.70
CA SER A 16 0.13 -23.94 -3.97
C SER A 16 0.40 -22.42 -3.98
N SER A 17 -0.54 -21.66 -4.52
CA SER A 17 -0.72 -20.25 -4.22
C SER A 17 -1.05 -20.14 -2.74
N GLN A 18 -0.02 -20.05 -1.90
CA GLN A 18 -0.18 -19.55 -0.55
C GLN A 18 -0.70 -18.11 -0.66
N PRO A 19 -1.83 -17.74 -0.05
CA PRO A 19 -2.02 -16.35 0.29
C PRO A 19 -0.85 -16.01 1.20
N SER A 20 -0.06 -15.01 0.82
CA SER A 20 0.89 -14.43 1.74
C SER A 20 0.08 -13.76 2.85
N ASP A 21 -0.28 -14.55 3.86
CA ASP A 21 -0.29 -14.14 5.25
C ASP A 21 1.16 -13.76 5.62
N ALA A 22 1.71 -12.78 4.91
CA ALA A 22 2.46 -11.75 5.58
C ALA A 22 1.43 -11.02 6.43
N SER A 23 0.99 -11.70 7.50
CA SER A 23 0.72 -11.06 8.76
C SER A 23 1.97 -10.23 8.95
N PHE A 24 1.88 -8.97 8.53
CA PHE A 24 2.69 -7.94 9.08
C PHE A 24 2.43 -8.14 10.57
N LYS A 25 3.32 -8.87 11.24
CA LYS A 25 3.74 -8.57 12.61
C LYS A 25 4.39 -7.19 12.52
N ARG A 26 3.60 -6.23 12.02
CA ARG A 26 3.80 -4.81 12.02
C ARG A 26 4.02 -4.59 13.48
N LYS A 27 5.20 -4.12 13.78
CA LYS A 27 5.57 -3.69 15.12
C LYS A 27 4.53 -2.60 15.46
N ARG A 28 3.37 -2.97 15.99
CA ARG A 28 2.24 -2.05 16.17
C ARG A 28 2.76 -0.90 17.02
N GLY A 29 2.43 0.33 16.65
CA GLY A 29 2.90 1.52 17.34
C GLY A 29 4.31 1.96 16.95
N VAL A 30 4.79 1.72 15.72
CA VAL A 30 6.03 2.38 15.27
C VAL A 30 5.81 3.88 15.20
N PHE A 31 4.63 4.30 14.72
CA PHE A 31 4.31 5.70 14.47
C PHE A 31 3.51 6.36 15.59
N GLN A 32 3.19 5.66 16.69
CA GLN A 32 2.28 6.20 17.70
C GLN A 32 2.74 7.53 18.30
N LYS A 33 4.03 7.66 18.64
CA LYS A 33 4.58 8.91 19.18
C LYS A 33 4.56 10.03 18.14
N ASP A 34 4.98 9.74 16.91
CA ASP A 34 5.05 10.74 15.85
C ASP A 34 3.65 11.19 15.42
N LEU A 35 2.68 10.27 15.37
CA LEU A 35 1.28 10.55 15.07
C LEU A 35 0.66 11.46 16.14
N GLN A 36 0.93 11.24 17.43
CA GLN A 36 0.45 12.13 18.50
C GLN A 36 0.96 13.57 18.31
N HIS A 37 2.25 13.75 18.00
CA HIS A 37 2.80 15.08 17.76
C HIS A 37 2.25 15.71 16.48
N MET A 38 2.03 14.92 15.42
CA MET A 38 1.41 15.42 14.20
C MET A 38 -0.05 15.83 14.43
N MET A 39 -0.85 15.00 15.12
CA MET A 39 -2.24 15.32 15.48
C MET A 39 -2.30 16.64 16.24
N TYR A 40 -1.48 16.82 17.27
CA TYR A 40 -1.36 18.09 17.98
C TYR A 40 -0.94 19.24 17.07
N GLY A 41 0.03 19.02 16.16
CA GLY A 41 0.46 20.00 15.17
C GLY A 41 -0.63 20.41 14.17
N PHE A 42 -1.63 19.56 13.94
CA PHE A 42 -2.81 19.85 13.14
C PHE A 42 -3.99 20.44 13.95
N GLY A 43 -3.82 20.59 15.27
CA GLY A 43 -4.81 21.20 16.16
C GLY A 43 -5.72 20.20 16.89
N ASP A 44 -5.44 18.91 16.84
CA ASP A 44 -6.14 17.91 17.65
C ASP A 44 -5.73 17.98 19.13
N ASP A 45 -6.39 17.17 19.96
CA ASP A 45 -6.12 17.06 21.39
C ASP A 45 -4.66 16.67 21.68
N PRO A 46 -3.99 17.28 22.68
CA PRO A 46 -2.60 16.94 23.04
C PRO A 46 -2.44 15.52 23.61
N ASN A 47 -3.52 14.91 24.10
CA ASN A 47 -3.57 13.55 24.65
C ASN A 47 -4.66 12.74 23.94
N PRO A 48 -4.50 12.44 22.63
CA PRO A 48 -5.51 11.70 21.89
C PRO A 48 -5.66 10.27 22.44
N LEU A 49 -6.87 9.72 22.31
CA LEU A 49 -7.14 8.35 22.75
C LEU A 49 -6.23 7.35 22.02
N PRO A 50 -5.69 6.32 22.70
CA PRO A 50 -4.82 5.33 22.08
C PRO A 50 -5.48 4.62 20.89
N GLU A 51 -6.80 4.42 20.94
CA GLU A 51 -7.58 3.84 19.85
C GLU A 51 -7.59 4.73 18.61
N THR A 52 -7.71 6.06 18.78
CA THR A 52 -7.66 7.02 17.67
C THR A 52 -6.30 7.00 17.00
N VAL A 53 -5.21 6.98 17.78
CA VAL A 53 -3.85 6.92 17.22
C VAL A 53 -3.60 5.60 16.50
N ALA A 54 -4.10 4.48 17.04
CA ALA A 54 -4.00 3.17 16.41
C ALA A 54 -4.78 3.10 15.09
N LEU A 55 -6.00 3.64 15.06
CA LEU A 55 -6.80 3.73 13.85
C LEU A 55 -6.10 4.60 12.78
N LEU A 56 -5.54 5.75 13.20
CA LEU A 56 -4.81 6.62 12.29
C LEU A 56 -3.55 5.93 11.74
N GLU A 57 -2.84 5.15 12.56
CA GLU A 57 -1.72 4.32 12.09
C GLU A 57 -2.17 3.33 11.01
N ASP A 58 -3.28 2.64 11.21
CA ASP A 58 -3.82 1.69 10.23
C ASP A 58 -4.22 2.40 8.92
N ILE A 59 -4.90 3.54 8.99
CA ILE A 59 -5.29 4.35 7.82
C ILE A 59 -4.05 4.83 7.04
N VAL A 60 -3.03 5.33 7.73
CA VAL A 60 -1.81 5.84 7.08
C VAL A 60 -1.07 4.71 6.39
N VAL A 61 -0.94 3.55 7.04
CA VAL A 61 -0.26 2.40 6.43
C VAL A 61 -1.01 1.88 5.22
N GLU A 62 -2.34 1.82 5.29
CA GLU A 62 -3.18 1.45 4.14
C GLU A 62 -3.00 2.44 2.99
N TYR A 63 -3.09 3.74 3.26
CA TYR A 63 -2.90 4.79 2.25
C TYR A 63 -1.54 4.72 1.56
N VAL A 64 -0.45 4.56 2.32
CA VAL A 64 0.90 4.46 1.75
C VAL A 64 1.04 3.19 0.90
N THR A 65 0.49 2.08 1.36
CA THR A 65 0.51 0.81 0.62
C THR A 65 -0.22 0.96 -0.72
N ASP A 66 -1.41 1.55 -0.71
CA ASP A 66 -2.20 1.83 -1.92
C ASP A 66 -1.52 2.81 -2.87
N LEU A 67 -0.88 3.85 -2.32
CA LEU A 67 -0.14 4.83 -3.11
C LEU A 67 1.01 4.17 -3.86
N VAL A 68 1.75 3.27 -3.21
CA VAL A 68 2.88 2.55 -3.82
C VAL A 68 2.38 1.60 -4.91
N HIS A 69 1.29 0.86 -4.70
CA HIS A 69 0.71 0.02 -5.75
C HIS A 69 0.28 0.82 -6.98
N LYS A 70 -0.42 1.94 -6.78
CA LYS A 70 -0.82 2.84 -7.89
C LYS A 70 0.39 3.45 -8.60
N ALA A 71 1.46 3.77 -7.86
CA ALA A 71 2.69 4.30 -8.44
C ALA A 71 3.39 3.22 -9.29
N GLN A 72 3.44 1.98 -8.81
CA GLN A 72 3.96 0.84 -9.54
C GLN A 72 3.17 0.56 -10.82
N ASP A 73 1.84 0.60 -10.78
CA ASP A 73 0.99 0.43 -11.98
C ASP A 73 1.29 1.49 -13.03
N THR A 74 1.48 2.73 -12.59
CA THR A 74 1.85 3.86 -13.47
C THR A 74 3.25 3.65 -14.06
N ALA A 75 4.20 3.22 -13.24
CA ALA A 75 5.59 2.95 -13.61
C ALA A 75 5.77 1.70 -14.47
N SER A 76 4.83 0.75 -14.44
CA SER A 76 4.92 -0.54 -15.15
C SER A 76 5.10 -0.37 -16.66
N LYS A 77 4.57 0.72 -17.24
CA LYS A 77 4.77 1.08 -18.65
C LYS A 77 6.23 1.40 -18.98
N ARG A 78 6.98 1.94 -18.01
CA ARG A 78 8.40 2.28 -18.13
C ARG A 78 9.32 1.17 -17.62
N GLY A 79 8.79 0.26 -16.79
CA GLY A 79 9.55 -0.81 -16.12
C GLY A 79 10.46 -0.31 -15.00
N LYS A 80 10.32 0.95 -14.57
CA LYS A 80 11.11 1.58 -13.49
C LYS A 80 10.27 2.57 -12.71
N LEU A 81 10.19 2.39 -11.39
CA LEU A 81 9.55 3.30 -10.45
C LEU A 81 10.45 4.51 -10.19
N LEU A 82 9.92 5.72 -10.40
CA LEU A 82 10.62 6.98 -10.12
C LEU A 82 9.77 7.85 -9.19
N THR A 83 10.41 8.84 -8.57
CA THR A 83 9.74 9.82 -7.68
C THR A 83 8.60 10.57 -8.36
N GLU A 84 8.70 10.81 -9.68
CA GLU A 84 7.66 11.50 -10.44
C GLU A 84 6.32 10.74 -10.44
N ASP A 85 6.34 9.40 -10.35
CA ASP A 85 5.13 8.58 -10.34
C ASP A 85 4.31 8.84 -9.05
N PHE A 86 5.00 9.02 -7.92
CA PHE A 86 4.38 9.41 -6.66
C PHE A 86 3.82 10.83 -6.71
N LEU A 87 4.61 11.76 -7.26
CA LEU A 87 4.25 13.17 -7.31
C LEU A 87 3.03 13.41 -8.20
N PHE A 88 2.94 12.69 -9.33
CA PHE A 88 1.76 12.67 -10.19
C PHE A 88 0.50 12.24 -9.43
N LEU A 89 0.58 11.16 -8.65
CA LEU A 89 -0.56 10.65 -7.87
C LEU A 89 -0.98 11.61 -6.76
N ILE A 90 -0.02 12.17 -6.01
CA ILE A 90 -0.28 13.10 -4.90
C ILE A 90 -0.97 14.38 -5.42
N ARG A 91 -0.51 14.94 -6.53
CA ARG A 91 -1.11 16.15 -7.15
C ARG A 91 -2.59 15.94 -7.49
N ARG A 92 -2.93 14.77 -8.04
CA ARG A 92 -4.31 14.43 -8.38
C ARG A 92 -5.19 14.27 -7.14
N THR A 93 -4.67 13.64 -6.08
CA THR A 93 -5.41 13.50 -4.81
C THR A 93 -5.78 14.86 -4.22
N ARG A 94 -4.87 15.85 -4.26
CA ARG A 94 -5.14 17.22 -3.79
C ARG A 94 -6.27 17.89 -4.58
N GLN A 95 -6.27 17.76 -5.91
CA GLN A 95 -7.31 18.33 -6.76
C GLN A 95 -8.69 17.71 -6.48
N ASN A 96 -8.73 16.39 -6.28
CA ASN A 96 -9.97 15.68 -5.95
C ASN A 96 -10.52 16.07 -4.57
N LEU A 97 -9.64 16.26 -3.57
CA LEU A 97 -10.05 16.70 -2.23
C LEU A 97 -10.61 18.12 -2.24
N THR A 98 -9.97 19.05 -2.95
CA THR A 98 -10.48 20.41 -3.13
C THR A 98 -11.81 20.41 -3.88
N ALA A 99 -11.96 19.60 -4.93
CA ALA A 99 -13.23 19.46 -5.62
C ALA A 99 -14.34 18.91 -4.71
N ALA A 100 -14.04 17.91 -3.87
CA ALA A 100 -14.99 17.35 -2.91
C ALA A 100 -15.37 18.34 -1.79
N GLN A 101 -14.42 19.13 -1.28
CA GLN A 101 -14.70 20.19 -0.30
C GLN A 101 -15.59 21.30 -0.88
N ASN A 102 -15.40 21.68 -2.15
CA ASN A 102 -16.29 22.64 -2.82
C ASN A 102 -17.70 22.07 -3.08
N PHE A 103 -17.91 20.76 -2.90
CA PHE A 103 -19.19 20.09 -3.07
C PHE A 103 -19.94 19.86 -1.75
N CYS A 104 -19.31 20.11 -0.61
CA CYS A 104 -19.97 20.07 0.70
C CYS A 104 -20.42 21.50 1.04
N PRO A 105 -21.74 21.78 1.08
CA PRO A 105 -22.29 23.12 1.35
C PRO A 105 -22.05 23.61 2.78
#